data_AF-A0A8C1LQ20-F1
#
_entry.id   AF-A0A8C1LQ20-F1
#
_cell.length_a   1.000
_cell.length_b   1.000
_cell.length_c   1.000
_cell.angle_alpha   90.00
_cell.angle_beta   90.00
_cell.angle_gamma   90.00
#
_symmetry.space_group_name_H-M   'P 1'
#
loop_
_entity.id
_entity.type
_entity.pdbx_description
1 polymer ?
#
loop_
_entity_poly.entity_id
_entity_poly.type
_entity_poly.pdbx_seq_one_letter_code
_entity_poly.pdbx_strand_id
1 'polypeptide(L)'
;AMNYILSAAQSAGGAAVSNQSSGGIVERRYTFLKRLCQVLCALGFQICSLLGSDIEVQVPVNLDKYMEALFAFTSHPSQFLKSSTQITWGNLFRHEILSKNPVVGQMAIKYLRAARINLLKTGFPSKNDCPGCEFSRVDFDSDEDFNCSFNSFRAQQGEAVRLACKIVPFEAFQIAREWVQYQISVPVTAAATTYTKGLCSALSLSAVQWDAMTFFTESVFGQLFKILEKEKIPIDEGIELLQMVVNYETRDPLILSCVLTIISTLFPFVTHQPHFLPQVLFKVSACVQGPRTRAVKNVRRHACSSILRICRDYSDFMLPCFDMMYEHAKGLFSNELLLTQMEKCALMEALILVSNQFKDYNKQKAFLKELIAPVTAQWLSEEMRSVLWDPATFLAYVGADQVISDLDTEDQMGINRSQISFCVNTILGVVKRARWPANPEEAKAGSFVVSTTSDGAPIYRNPCAEPLQALLPNLFALIRTQNSLFLPENINRLSKTFSRVYDIMDVEKNFALGIPQPVLDAYDSSAYRNIVERMQGFFSSLYDNCYQVLGNAGPCMQQDFYATEDLAEQIVGSAFIHLDSVPDHRLRPLVHILYIKIFCFNY
;
A
#
# COMPACT_ATOMS: atom_id res chain seq x y z
N ALA A 1 -16.53 -16.20 -40.41
CA ALA A 1 -16.57 -16.43 -38.95
C ALA A 1 -16.42 -15.13 -38.15
N MET A 2 -15.30 -14.39 -38.26
CA MET A 2 -15.07 -13.18 -37.43
C MET A 2 -16.15 -12.10 -37.54
N ASN A 3 -16.73 -11.85 -38.72
CA ASN A 3 -17.85 -10.89 -38.86
C ASN A 3 -19.08 -11.30 -38.02
N TYR A 4 -19.39 -12.60 -37.92
CA TYR A 4 -20.50 -13.09 -37.10
C TYR A 4 -20.20 -12.94 -35.60
N ILE A 5 -18.96 -13.19 -35.20
CA ILE A 5 -18.52 -13.02 -33.81
C ILE A 5 -18.57 -11.53 -33.41
N LEU A 6 -18.08 -10.64 -34.28
CA LEU A 6 -18.16 -9.19 -34.08
C LEU A 6 -19.62 -8.73 -33.96
N SER A 7 -20.50 -9.17 -34.87
CA SER A 7 -21.93 -8.86 -34.83
C SER A 7 -22.60 -9.37 -33.55
N ALA A 8 -22.26 -10.58 -33.09
CA ALA A 8 -22.75 -11.11 -31.82
C ALA A 8 -22.24 -10.30 -30.62
N ALA A 9 -20.97 -9.90 -30.61
CA ALA A 9 -20.38 -9.10 -29.53
C ALA A 9 -20.99 -7.69 -29.45
N GLN A 10 -21.27 -7.06 -30.60
CA GLN A 10 -21.85 -5.72 -30.68
C GLN A 10 -23.35 -5.70 -30.35
N SER A 11 -24.11 -6.71 -30.78
CA SER A 11 -25.55 -6.81 -30.52
C SER A 11 -25.89 -7.26 -29.09
N ALA A 12 -24.92 -7.85 -28.38
CA ALA A 12 -25.06 -8.43 -27.05
C ALA A 12 -25.64 -7.48 -25.99
N GLY A 13 -25.23 -6.21 -25.97
CA GLY A 13 -25.60 -5.27 -24.91
C GLY A 13 -27.11 -4.95 -24.88
N GLY A 14 -27.75 -4.86 -26.04
CA GLY A 14 -29.21 -4.67 -26.15
C GLY A 14 -30.00 -5.97 -26.25
N ALA A 15 -29.44 -7.02 -26.86
CA ALA A 15 -30.14 -8.27 -27.10
C ALA A 15 -30.17 -9.23 -25.91
N ALA A 16 -29.36 -9.00 -24.87
CA ALA A 16 -29.41 -9.74 -23.62
C ALA A 16 -30.58 -9.31 -22.72
N VAL A 17 -31.16 -8.12 -22.96
CA VAL A 17 -32.28 -7.56 -22.20
C VAL A 17 -33.61 -7.93 -22.86
N SER A 18 -34.61 -8.36 -22.09
CA SER A 18 -35.93 -8.72 -22.62
C SER A 18 -36.73 -7.49 -23.12
N ASN A 19 -37.50 -7.65 -24.19
CA ASN A 19 -38.38 -6.60 -24.76
C ASN A 19 -39.76 -6.51 -24.08
N GLN A 20 -39.98 -7.26 -22.98
CA GLN A 20 -41.23 -7.19 -22.21
C GLN A 20 -41.02 -6.28 -20.99
N SER A 21 -42.09 -5.68 -20.49
CA SER A 21 -42.17 -4.54 -19.56
C SER A 21 -41.46 -4.68 -18.20
N SER A 22 -40.74 -5.77 -17.97
CA SER A 22 -39.76 -5.97 -16.90
C SER A 22 -38.44 -6.46 -17.52
N GLY A 23 -37.58 -5.52 -17.92
CA GLY A 23 -36.31 -5.78 -18.62
C GLY A 23 -35.35 -6.65 -17.81
N GLY A 24 -35.39 -7.97 -18.06
CA GLY A 24 -34.55 -8.96 -17.42
C GLY A 24 -33.53 -9.58 -18.38
N ILE A 25 -32.44 -10.13 -17.84
CA ILE A 25 -31.40 -10.80 -18.64
C ILE A 25 -31.91 -12.15 -19.14
N VAL A 26 -31.80 -12.40 -20.44
CA VAL A 26 -32.04 -13.71 -21.03
C VAL A 26 -30.84 -14.62 -20.76
N GLU A 27 -30.92 -15.41 -19.69
CA GLU A 27 -29.83 -16.26 -19.18
C GLU A 27 -29.14 -17.09 -20.27
N ARG A 28 -29.91 -17.78 -21.12
CA ARG A 28 -29.35 -18.59 -22.22
C ARG A 28 -28.45 -17.78 -23.16
N ARG A 29 -28.84 -16.53 -23.49
CA ARG A 29 -28.05 -15.66 -24.36
C ARG A 29 -26.80 -15.16 -23.64
N TYR A 30 -26.93 -14.81 -22.37
CA TYR A 30 -25.80 -14.34 -21.58
C TYR A 30 -24.75 -15.45 -21.38
N THR A 31 -25.16 -16.68 -21.09
CA THR A 31 -24.27 -17.84 -21.00
C THR A 31 -23.55 -18.12 -22.32
N PHE A 32 -24.25 -18.00 -23.45
CA PHE A 32 -23.61 -18.10 -24.77
C PHE A 32 -22.53 -17.01 -24.96
N LEU A 33 -22.82 -15.77 -24.58
CA LEU A 33 -21.86 -14.67 -24.67
C LEU A 33 -20.61 -14.88 -23.80
N LYS A 34 -20.78 -15.40 -22.57
CA LYS A 34 -19.66 -15.78 -21.71
C LYS A 34 -18.73 -16.79 -22.40
N ARG A 35 -19.30 -17.83 -23.01
CA ARG A 35 -18.53 -18.84 -23.74
C ARG A 35 -17.87 -18.27 -25.00
N LEU A 36 -18.57 -17.42 -25.75
CA LEU A 36 -18.00 -16.78 -26.93
C LEU A 36 -16.82 -15.85 -26.57
N CYS A 37 -16.92 -15.11 -25.46
CA CYS A 37 -15.83 -14.28 -24.94
C CYS A 37 -14.61 -15.14 -24.59
N GLN A 38 -14.81 -16.27 -23.90
CA GLN A 38 -13.72 -17.21 -23.57
C GLN A 38 -13.03 -17.76 -24.82
N VAL A 39 -13.79 -18.12 -25.86
CA VAL A 39 -13.24 -18.57 -27.15
C VAL A 39 -12.37 -17.49 -27.79
N LEU A 40 -12.83 -16.23 -27.80
CA LEU A 40 -12.03 -15.11 -28.32
C LEU A 40 -10.75 -14.86 -27.52
N CYS A 41 -10.80 -15.00 -26.20
CA CYS A 41 -9.65 -14.83 -25.34
C CYS A 41 -8.62 -15.95 -25.57
N ALA A 42 -9.07 -17.20 -25.65
CA ALA A 42 -8.22 -18.34 -25.98
C ALA A 42 -7.59 -18.20 -27.37
N LEU A 43 -8.36 -17.72 -28.36
CA LEU A 43 -7.82 -17.44 -29.69
C LEU A 43 -6.74 -16.35 -29.66
N GLY A 44 -6.94 -15.29 -28.87
CA GLY A 44 -5.93 -14.25 -28.67
C GLY A 44 -4.63 -14.79 -28.08
N PHE A 45 -4.75 -15.68 -27.09
CA PHE A 45 -3.59 -16.37 -26.52
C PHE A 45 -2.83 -17.20 -27.57
N GLN A 46 -3.55 -17.92 -28.44
CA GLN A 46 -2.93 -18.67 -29.54
C GLN A 46 -2.20 -17.75 -30.51
N ILE A 47 -2.81 -16.63 -30.91
CA ILE A 47 -2.16 -15.63 -31.77
C ILE A 47 -0.85 -15.13 -31.12
N CYS A 48 -0.88 -14.76 -29.85
CA CYS A 48 0.31 -14.30 -29.11
C CYS A 48 1.38 -15.39 -28.90
N SER A 49 1.01 -16.67 -28.93
CA SER A 49 1.96 -17.77 -28.73
C SER A 49 2.62 -18.21 -30.04
N LEU A 50 1.93 -18.04 -31.17
CA LEU A 50 2.39 -18.50 -32.48
C LEU A 50 3.13 -17.42 -33.27
N LEU A 51 2.73 -16.15 -33.16
CA LEU A 51 3.40 -15.06 -33.87
C LEU A 51 4.82 -14.86 -33.34
N GLY A 52 5.81 -14.91 -34.23
CA GLY A 52 7.22 -14.78 -33.84
C GLY A 52 7.83 -16.03 -33.22
N SER A 53 7.13 -17.16 -33.25
CA SER A 53 7.70 -18.48 -32.96
C SER A 53 8.49 -19.03 -34.15
N ASP A 54 9.10 -20.21 -34.00
CA ASP A 54 9.80 -20.93 -35.08
C ASP A 54 8.87 -21.36 -36.24
N ILE A 55 7.55 -21.22 -36.06
CA ILE A 55 6.54 -21.47 -37.08
C ILE A 55 6.24 -20.15 -37.79
N GLU A 56 6.35 -20.12 -39.12
CA GLU A 56 6.06 -18.93 -39.94
C GLU A 56 4.56 -18.57 -39.93
N VAL A 57 4.13 -17.91 -38.85
CA VAL A 57 2.79 -17.35 -38.74
C VAL A 57 2.87 -15.84 -38.95
N GLN A 58 2.12 -15.36 -39.94
CA GLN A 58 1.98 -13.93 -40.21
C GLN A 58 0.86 -13.30 -39.37
N VAL A 59 0.94 -11.98 -39.18
CA VAL A 59 -0.12 -11.23 -38.50
C VAL A 59 -1.46 -11.45 -39.22
N PRO A 60 -2.52 -11.86 -38.51
CA PRO A 60 -3.80 -12.16 -39.14
C PRO A 60 -4.38 -10.96 -39.90
N VAL A 61 -4.84 -11.19 -41.14
CA VAL A 61 -5.39 -10.14 -42.01
C VAL A 61 -6.61 -9.42 -41.42
N ASN A 62 -7.40 -10.12 -40.60
CA ASN A 62 -8.59 -9.57 -39.91
C ASN A 62 -8.31 -9.23 -38.43
N LEU A 63 -7.07 -8.86 -38.10
CA LEU A 63 -6.70 -8.49 -36.73
C LEU A 63 -7.56 -7.34 -36.20
N ASP A 64 -7.85 -6.36 -37.05
CA ASP A 64 -8.75 -5.23 -36.77
C ASP A 64 -10.11 -5.70 -36.24
N LYS A 65 -10.78 -6.60 -36.94
CA LYS A 65 -12.10 -7.14 -36.57
C LYS A 65 -12.05 -7.99 -35.31
N TYR A 66 -10.98 -8.74 -35.13
CA TYR A 66 -10.74 -9.50 -33.89
C TYR A 66 -10.63 -8.56 -32.70
N MET A 67 -9.82 -7.50 -32.82
CA MET A 67 -9.64 -6.53 -31.76
C MET A 67 -10.91 -5.73 -31.48
N GLU A 68 -11.69 -5.38 -32.51
CA GLU A 68 -13.01 -4.76 -32.32
C GLU A 68 -14.00 -5.67 -31.60
N ALA A 69 -14.00 -6.98 -31.90
CA ALA A 69 -14.85 -7.94 -31.22
C ALA A 69 -14.43 -8.08 -29.74
N LEU A 70 -13.12 -8.18 -29.48
CA LEU A 70 -12.59 -8.21 -28.11
C LEU A 70 -12.95 -6.94 -27.34
N PHE A 71 -12.80 -5.77 -27.98
CA PHE A 71 -13.13 -4.48 -27.40
C PHE A 71 -14.63 -4.32 -27.11
N ALA A 72 -15.51 -4.89 -27.94
CA ALA A 72 -16.95 -4.93 -27.67
C ALA A 72 -17.25 -5.69 -26.35
N PHE A 73 -16.58 -6.82 -26.09
CA PHE A 73 -16.68 -7.51 -24.80
C PHE A 73 -16.09 -6.69 -23.64
N THR A 74 -15.00 -5.96 -23.87
CA THR A 74 -14.38 -5.07 -22.87
C THR A 74 -15.25 -3.85 -22.53
N SER A 75 -16.13 -3.43 -23.44
CA SER A 75 -17.04 -2.30 -23.24
C SER A 75 -18.45 -2.73 -22.82
N HIS A 76 -18.69 -4.04 -22.70
CA HIS A 76 -19.99 -4.59 -22.35
C HIS A 76 -20.34 -4.33 -20.88
N PRO A 77 -21.62 -4.08 -20.48
CA PRO A 77 -21.98 -3.79 -19.09
C PRO A 77 -21.61 -4.85 -18.05
N SER A 78 -21.67 -6.14 -18.41
CA SER A 78 -21.26 -7.27 -17.55
C SER A 78 -19.81 -7.15 -17.05
N GLN A 79 -19.65 -7.15 -15.72
CA GLN A 79 -18.33 -7.16 -15.08
C GLN A 79 -17.54 -8.43 -15.42
N PHE A 80 -18.18 -9.59 -15.49
CA PHE A 80 -17.54 -10.86 -15.85
C PHE A 80 -16.93 -10.82 -17.26
N LEU A 81 -17.67 -10.30 -18.24
CA LEU A 81 -17.19 -10.21 -19.62
C LEU A 81 -16.02 -9.23 -19.74
N LYS A 82 -16.10 -8.06 -19.09
CA LYS A 82 -14.97 -7.12 -19.00
C LYS A 82 -13.73 -7.79 -18.43
N SER A 83 -13.87 -8.47 -17.30
CA SER A 83 -12.77 -9.16 -16.61
C SER A 83 -12.12 -10.23 -17.46
N SER A 84 -12.92 -11.03 -18.17
CA SER A 84 -12.43 -12.12 -19.02
C SER A 84 -11.45 -11.64 -20.10
N THR A 85 -11.62 -10.40 -20.59
CA THR A 85 -10.77 -9.86 -21.66
C THR A 85 -9.41 -9.33 -21.21
N GLN A 86 -9.20 -9.06 -19.91
CA GLN A 86 -8.03 -8.28 -19.45
C GLN A 86 -6.69 -8.98 -19.67
N ILE A 87 -6.62 -10.29 -19.41
CA ILE A 87 -5.40 -11.07 -19.63
C ILE A 87 -5.01 -11.06 -21.12
N THR A 88 -5.99 -11.21 -22.00
CA THR A 88 -5.79 -11.16 -23.45
C THR A 88 -5.25 -9.81 -23.90
N TRP A 89 -5.79 -8.69 -23.38
CA TRP A 89 -5.25 -7.35 -23.64
C TRP A 89 -3.80 -7.22 -23.18
N GLY A 90 -3.49 -7.67 -21.97
CA GLY A 90 -2.12 -7.65 -21.45
C GLY A 90 -1.14 -8.41 -22.36
N ASN A 91 -1.53 -9.59 -22.84
CA ASN A 91 -0.70 -10.37 -23.75
C ASN A 91 -0.51 -9.67 -25.10
N LEU A 92 -1.59 -9.13 -25.70
CA LEU A 92 -1.52 -8.42 -26.97
C LEU A 92 -0.62 -7.18 -26.88
N PHE A 93 -0.74 -6.39 -25.80
CA PHE A 93 0.04 -5.17 -25.62
C PHE A 93 1.51 -5.41 -25.26
N ARG A 94 1.83 -6.53 -24.61
CA ARG A 94 3.23 -6.91 -24.29
C ARG A 94 3.94 -7.60 -25.46
N HIS A 95 3.19 -8.18 -26.41
CA HIS A 95 3.76 -8.97 -27.49
C HIS A 95 4.65 -8.14 -28.43
N GLU A 96 5.87 -8.60 -28.70
CA GLU A 96 6.92 -7.83 -29.37
C GLU A 96 6.59 -7.39 -30.81
N ILE A 97 5.84 -8.22 -31.53
CA ILE A 97 5.43 -7.94 -32.92
C ILE A 97 4.11 -7.15 -32.95
N LEU A 98 3.16 -7.53 -32.10
CA LEU A 98 1.79 -6.98 -32.17
C LEU A 98 1.75 -5.57 -31.59
N SER A 99 2.49 -5.30 -30.52
CA SER A 99 2.59 -3.97 -29.91
C SER A 99 3.07 -2.89 -30.89
N LYS A 100 3.82 -3.26 -31.93
CA LYS A 100 4.31 -2.35 -32.99
C LYS A 100 3.32 -2.20 -34.16
N ASN A 101 2.25 -2.99 -34.19
CA ASN A 101 1.27 -2.94 -35.27
C ASN A 101 0.36 -1.69 -35.13
N PRO A 102 0.14 -0.91 -36.20
CA PRO A 102 -0.70 0.29 -36.14
C PRO A 102 -2.14 0.05 -35.65
N VAL A 103 -2.73 -1.10 -35.98
CA VAL A 103 -4.08 -1.48 -35.53
C VAL A 103 -4.10 -1.64 -34.00
N VAL A 104 -3.04 -2.22 -33.43
CA VAL A 104 -2.90 -2.39 -31.98
C VAL A 104 -2.68 -1.03 -31.31
N GLY A 105 -1.89 -0.13 -31.92
CA GLY A 105 -1.73 1.25 -31.43
C GLY A 105 -3.05 2.02 -31.38
N GLN A 106 -3.84 2.00 -32.46
CA GLN A 106 -5.17 2.64 -32.47
C GLN A 106 -6.12 2.03 -31.45
N MET A 107 -6.07 0.70 -31.29
CA MET A 107 -6.89 0.02 -30.31
C MET A 107 -6.45 0.27 -28.88
N ALA A 108 -5.16 0.46 -28.62
CA ALA A 108 -4.64 0.86 -27.31
C ALA A 108 -5.22 2.22 -26.88
N ILE A 109 -5.34 3.18 -27.80
CA ILE A 109 -6.00 4.48 -27.53
C ILE A 109 -7.49 4.27 -27.18
N LYS A 110 -8.21 3.46 -27.96
CA LYS A 110 -9.62 3.12 -27.67
C LYS A 110 -9.77 2.43 -26.30
N TYR A 111 -8.86 1.49 -26.00
CA TYR A 111 -8.80 0.77 -24.73
C TYR A 111 -8.57 1.73 -23.55
N LEU A 112 -7.60 2.64 -23.63
CA LEU A 112 -7.33 3.64 -22.59
C LEU A 112 -8.57 4.52 -22.31
N ARG A 113 -9.29 4.92 -23.36
CA ARG A 113 -10.54 5.69 -23.20
C ARG A 113 -11.64 4.87 -22.52
N ALA A 114 -11.78 3.59 -22.87
CA ALA A 114 -12.75 2.69 -22.23
C ALA A 114 -12.39 2.35 -20.78
N ALA A 115 -11.09 2.29 -20.46
CA ALA A 115 -10.63 2.09 -19.09
C ALA A 115 -11.17 3.16 -18.15
N ARG A 116 -11.38 4.40 -18.63
CA ARG A 116 -11.96 5.48 -17.81
C ARG A 116 -13.35 5.16 -17.27
N ILE A 117 -14.14 4.40 -18.04
CA ILE A 117 -15.49 3.98 -17.65
C ILE A 117 -15.41 2.71 -16.82
N ASN A 118 -14.55 1.77 -17.22
CA ASN A 118 -14.45 0.46 -16.58
C ASN A 118 -13.83 0.50 -15.18
N LEU A 119 -12.98 1.48 -14.89
CA LEU A 119 -12.40 1.68 -13.57
C LEU A 119 -13.39 2.25 -12.55
N LEU A 120 -14.57 2.71 -12.97
CA LEU A 120 -15.62 3.15 -12.06
C LEU A 120 -16.21 1.93 -11.33
N LYS A 121 -16.14 1.96 -10.00
CA LYS A 121 -16.70 0.93 -9.12
C LYS A 121 -18.21 1.09 -8.97
N THR A 122 -18.95 0.72 -10.00
CA THR A 122 -20.42 0.72 -10.06
C THR A 122 -20.94 -0.67 -10.45
N GLY A 123 -22.25 -0.92 -10.36
CA GLY A 123 -22.81 -2.20 -10.77
C GLY A 123 -22.91 -3.25 -9.67
N PHE A 124 -23.00 -2.82 -8.41
CA PHE A 124 -23.23 -3.73 -7.28
C PHE A 124 -24.56 -4.48 -7.43
N PRO A 125 -24.63 -5.79 -7.10
CA PRO A 125 -25.88 -6.57 -7.12
C PRO A 125 -27.03 -5.92 -6.36
N SER A 126 -26.75 -5.29 -5.21
CA SER A 126 -27.76 -4.64 -4.36
C SER A 126 -28.31 -3.33 -4.93
N LYS A 127 -27.66 -2.74 -5.94
CA LYS A 127 -27.98 -1.40 -6.49
C LYS A 127 -28.68 -1.49 -7.85
N ASN A 128 -29.15 -0.33 -8.32
CA ASN A 128 -29.72 -0.11 -9.67
C ASN A 128 -29.10 1.14 -10.32
N ASP A 129 -27.82 1.40 -10.06
CA ASP A 129 -27.14 2.63 -10.48
C ASP A 129 -26.63 2.60 -11.93
N CYS A 130 -26.48 1.41 -12.52
CA CYS A 130 -26.07 1.25 -13.90
C CYS A 130 -26.56 -0.07 -14.51
N PRO A 131 -26.53 -0.22 -15.84
CA PRO A 131 -26.95 -1.46 -16.51
C PRO A 131 -26.14 -2.70 -16.10
N GLY A 132 -24.95 -2.52 -15.52
CA GLY A 132 -24.12 -3.61 -15.01
C GLY A 132 -24.75 -4.36 -13.83
N CYS A 133 -25.62 -3.71 -13.05
CA CYS A 133 -26.25 -4.31 -11.85
C CYS A 133 -27.00 -5.61 -12.17
N GLU A 134 -27.78 -5.65 -13.26
CA GLU A 134 -28.52 -6.85 -13.66
C GLU A 134 -27.57 -8.03 -13.91
N PHE A 135 -26.45 -7.80 -14.59
CA PHE A 135 -25.47 -8.84 -14.88
C PHE A 135 -24.77 -9.30 -13.60
N SER A 136 -24.46 -8.36 -12.70
CA SER A 136 -23.85 -8.68 -11.42
C SER A 136 -24.76 -9.56 -10.54
N ARG A 137 -26.08 -9.38 -10.57
CA ARG A 137 -27.03 -10.28 -9.85
C ARG A 137 -27.07 -11.70 -10.39
N VAL A 138 -26.68 -11.91 -11.65
CA VAL A 138 -26.56 -13.24 -12.24
C VAL A 138 -25.20 -13.87 -11.92
N ASP A 139 -24.17 -13.06 -11.70
CA ASP A 139 -22.77 -13.51 -11.59
C ASP A 139 -22.24 -13.62 -10.16
N PHE A 140 -22.83 -12.89 -9.22
CA PHE A 140 -22.34 -12.76 -7.85
C PHE A 140 -23.47 -12.94 -6.85
N ASP A 141 -23.18 -13.63 -5.74
CA ASP A 141 -24.17 -13.89 -4.69
C ASP A 141 -24.35 -12.67 -3.78
N SER A 142 -23.31 -11.84 -3.62
CA SER A 142 -23.35 -10.63 -2.79
C SER A 142 -22.52 -9.45 -3.34
N ASP A 143 -22.69 -8.29 -2.71
CA ASP A 143 -21.88 -7.09 -2.96
C ASP A 143 -20.40 -7.29 -2.62
N GLU A 144 -20.10 -8.12 -1.61
CA GLU A 144 -18.73 -8.46 -1.21
C GLU A 144 -18.02 -9.31 -2.26
N ASP A 145 -18.72 -10.30 -2.85
CA ASP A 145 -18.20 -11.10 -3.96
C ASP A 145 -17.90 -10.21 -5.18
N PHE A 146 -18.86 -9.35 -5.53
CA PHE A 146 -18.68 -8.37 -6.59
C PHE A 146 -17.47 -7.46 -6.30
N ASN A 147 -17.35 -6.95 -5.07
CA ASN A 147 -16.26 -6.06 -4.67
C ASN A 147 -14.89 -6.76 -4.76
N CYS A 148 -14.79 -8.02 -4.33
CA CYS A 148 -13.57 -8.83 -4.46
C CYS A 148 -13.18 -9.04 -5.93
N SER A 149 -14.15 -9.43 -6.75
CA SER A 149 -13.97 -9.62 -8.20
C SER A 149 -13.57 -8.34 -8.91
N PHE A 150 -14.22 -7.22 -8.59
CA PHE A 150 -13.90 -5.90 -9.15
C PHE A 150 -12.49 -5.45 -8.78
N ASN A 151 -12.05 -5.65 -7.54
CA ASN A 151 -10.69 -5.28 -7.12
C ASN A 151 -9.63 -6.08 -7.90
N SER A 152 -9.88 -7.38 -8.11
CA SER A 152 -9.02 -8.24 -8.93
C SER A 152 -8.99 -7.79 -10.39
N PHE A 153 -10.15 -7.47 -10.94
CA PHE A 153 -10.28 -6.87 -12.28
C PHE A 153 -9.49 -5.57 -12.42
N ARG A 154 -9.67 -4.64 -11.48
CA ARG A 154 -9.00 -3.32 -11.50
C ARG A 154 -7.49 -3.48 -11.47
N ALA A 155 -6.95 -4.44 -10.71
CA ALA A 155 -5.52 -4.73 -10.70
C ALA A 155 -5.01 -5.21 -12.09
N GLN A 156 -5.75 -6.11 -12.74
CA GLN A 156 -5.42 -6.60 -14.09
C GLN A 156 -5.55 -5.49 -15.15
N GLN A 157 -6.61 -4.69 -15.09
CA GLN A 157 -6.80 -3.54 -15.98
C GLN A 157 -5.69 -2.50 -15.79
N GLY A 158 -5.24 -2.24 -14.57
CA GLY A 158 -4.10 -1.38 -14.31
C GLY A 158 -2.82 -1.85 -15.01
N GLU A 159 -2.57 -3.16 -15.05
CA GLU A 159 -1.44 -3.72 -15.81
C GLU A 159 -1.60 -3.54 -17.32
N ALA A 160 -2.78 -3.82 -17.87
CA ALA A 160 -3.05 -3.60 -19.28
C ALA A 160 -2.97 -2.12 -19.68
N VAL A 161 -3.39 -1.19 -18.82
CA VAL A 161 -3.20 0.27 -18.99
C VAL A 161 -1.71 0.60 -19.07
N ARG A 162 -0.88 0.11 -18.15
CA ARG A 162 0.58 0.32 -18.19
C ARG A 162 1.20 -0.22 -19.48
N LEU A 163 0.77 -1.38 -19.95
CA LEU A 163 1.26 -1.94 -21.21
C LEU A 163 0.82 -1.10 -22.41
N ALA A 164 -0.42 -0.61 -22.43
CA ALA A 164 -0.90 0.31 -23.47
C ALA A 164 -0.10 1.63 -23.49
N CYS A 165 0.31 2.16 -22.33
CA CYS A 165 1.18 3.35 -22.24
C CYS A 165 2.53 3.15 -22.94
N LYS A 166 3.05 1.91 -23.03
CA LYS A 166 4.30 1.62 -23.76
C LYS A 166 4.14 1.76 -25.28
N ILE A 167 2.90 1.64 -25.77
CA ILE A 167 2.58 1.70 -27.20
C ILE A 167 2.25 3.13 -27.61
N VAL A 168 1.44 3.83 -26.80
CA VAL A 168 0.91 5.18 -27.10
C VAL A 168 1.13 6.15 -25.92
N PRO A 169 2.39 6.48 -25.58
CA PRO A 169 2.72 7.21 -24.37
C PRO A 169 2.15 8.65 -24.34
N PHE A 170 2.17 9.35 -25.47
CA PHE A 170 1.71 10.75 -25.55
C PHE A 170 0.18 10.84 -25.47
N GLU A 171 -0.53 9.93 -26.15
CA GLU A 171 -1.98 9.85 -26.04
C GLU A 171 -2.41 9.43 -24.63
N ALA A 172 -1.68 8.51 -23.99
CA ALA A 172 -1.94 8.12 -22.61
C ALA A 172 -1.77 9.31 -21.65
N PHE A 173 -0.71 10.10 -21.82
CA PHE A 173 -0.50 11.33 -21.06
C PHE A 173 -1.69 12.29 -21.20
N GLN A 174 -2.11 12.58 -22.45
CA GLN A 174 -3.22 13.51 -22.69
C GLN A 174 -4.54 13.00 -22.11
N ILE A 175 -4.86 11.71 -22.27
CA ILE A 175 -6.08 11.12 -21.71
C ILE A 175 -6.10 11.24 -20.17
N ALA A 176 -4.95 11.03 -19.50
CA ALA A 176 -4.86 11.17 -18.05
C ALA A 176 -4.98 12.65 -17.62
N ARG A 177 -4.26 13.55 -18.30
CA ARG A 177 -4.31 15.00 -18.06
C ARG A 177 -5.73 15.54 -18.18
N GLU A 178 -6.40 15.28 -19.30
CA GLU A 178 -7.78 15.73 -19.55
C GLU A 178 -8.74 15.21 -18.47
N TRP A 179 -8.57 13.96 -18.03
CA TRP A 179 -9.46 13.39 -17.01
C TRP A 179 -9.26 14.04 -15.64
N VAL A 180 -8.01 14.27 -15.22
CA VAL A 180 -7.71 15.00 -13.98
C VAL A 180 -8.29 16.42 -14.05
N GLN A 181 -8.05 17.15 -15.15
CA GLN A 181 -8.59 18.51 -15.35
C GLN A 181 -10.12 18.52 -15.29
N TYR A 182 -10.77 17.56 -15.95
CA TYR A 182 -12.22 17.40 -15.89
C TYR A 182 -12.71 17.18 -14.45
N GLN A 183 -12.10 16.26 -13.70
CA GLN A 183 -12.53 15.97 -12.31
C GLN A 183 -12.33 17.17 -11.37
N ILE A 184 -11.26 17.95 -11.55
CA ILE A 184 -11.03 19.19 -10.79
C ILE A 184 -12.11 20.23 -11.09
N SER A 185 -12.60 20.30 -12.34
CA SER A 185 -13.64 21.26 -12.76
C SER A 185 -15.06 20.89 -12.32
N VAL A 186 -15.32 19.61 -12.04
CA VAL A 186 -16.66 19.12 -11.69
C VAL A 186 -16.91 19.28 -10.18
N PRO A 187 -18.06 19.86 -9.77
CA PRO A 187 -18.42 19.97 -8.36
C PRO A 187 -18.53 18.61 -7.66
N VAL A 188 -17.99 18.51 -6.45
CA VAL A 188 -18.12 17.31 -5.62
C VAL A 188 -19.55 17.21 -5.13
N THR A 189 -20.30 16.24 -5.65
CA THR A 189 -21.64 15.91 -5.17
C THR A 189 -21.53 15.07 -3.90
N ALA A 190 -21.99 15.62 -2.77
CA ALA A 190 -22.03 14.94 -1.49
C ALA A 190 -23.04 13.78 -1.48
N ALA A 191 -22.88 12.83 -0.56
CA ALA A 191 -23.88 11.76 -0.39
C ALA A 191 -25.19 12.36 0.15
N ALA A 192 -26.34 11.97 -0.41
CA ALA A 192 -27.67 12.48 -0.02
C ALA A 192 -28.18 11.97 1.34
N THR A 193 -27.31 11.40 2.18
CA THR A 193 -27.66 10.77 3.44
C THR A 193 -27.41 11.71 4.63
N THR A 194 -28.36 11.75 5.56
CA THR A 194 -28.33 12.57 6.79
C THR A 194 -27.10 12.33 7.67
N TYR A 195 -26.44 11.17 7.56
CA TYR A 195 -25.29 10.76 8.37
C TYR A 195 -23.94 11.33 7.92
N THR A 196 -23.76 11.67 6.64
CA THR A 196 -22.45 12.11 6.10
C THR A 196 -22.19 13.61 6.24
N LYS A 197 -23.13 14.39 6.80
CA LYS A 197 -23.02 15.86 6.98
C LYS A 197 -22.54 16.61 5.73
N GLY A 198 -22.92 16.15 4.53
CA GLY A 198 -22.49 16.74 3.26
C GLY A 198 -21.10 16.30 2.76
N LEU A 199 -20.55 15.20 3.29
CA LEU A 199 -19.35 14.53 2.77
C LEU A 199 -19.74 13.35 1.85
N CYS A 200 -18.81 12.93 0.99
CA CYS A 200 -18.90 11.74 0.16
C CYS A 200 -18.83 10.47 1.01
N SER A 201 -19.60 9.45 0.67
CA SER A 201 -19.35 8.07 1.12
C SER A 201 -18.43 7.36 0.12
N ALA A 202 -17.84 6.22 0.51
CA ALA A 202 -16.93 5.46 -0.36
C ALA A 202 -17.56 5.02 -1.70
N LEU A 203 -18.89 4.95 -1.78
CA LEU A 203 -19.65 4.58 -2.97
C LEU A 203 -20.45 5.74 -3.57
N SER A 204 -20.21 6.99 -3.12
CA SER A 204 -20.80 8.16 -3.78
C SER A 204 -20.22 8.32 -5.18
N LEU A 205 -20.99 8.91 -6.10
CA LEU A 205 -20.56 9.10 -7.49
C LEU A 205 -19.21 9.84 -7.56
N SER A 206 -19.08 10.93 -6.80
CA SER A 206 -17.85 11.72 -6.75
C SER A 206 -16.66 10.90 -6.24
N ALA A 207 -16.82 10.14 -5.14
CA ALA A 207 -15.72 9.34 -4.60
C ALA A 207 -15.27 8.24 -5.58
N VAL A 208 -16.23 7.56 -6.22
CA VAL A 208 -15.94 6.52 -7.21
C VAL A 208 -15.24 7.09 -8.45
N GLN A 209 -15.65 8.27 -8.93
CA GLN A 209 -15.01 8.95 -10.05
C GLN A 209 -13.58 9.38 -9.73
N TRP A 210 -13.36 9.97 -8.56
CA TRP A 210 -12.04 10.40 -8.11
C TRP A 210 -11.09 9.22 -7.87
N ASP A 211 -11.54 8.13 -7.24
CA ASP A 211 -10.74 6.93 -7.02
C ASP A 211 -10.33 6.26 -8.34
N ALA A 212 -11.27 6.13 -9.28
CA ALA A 212 -11.00 5.57 -10.61
C ALA A 212 -9.98 6.42 -11.39
N MET A 213 -10.18 7.74 -11.42
CA MET A 213 -9.28 8.68 -12.09
C MET A 213 -7.88 8.66 -11.45
N THR A 214 -7.82 8.61 -10.12
CA THR A 214 -6.55 8.55 -9.36
C THR A 214 -5.77 7.29 -9.71
N PHE A 215 -6.43 6.12 -9.71
CA PHE A 215 -5.80 4.85 -10.06
C PHE A 215 -5.30 4.82 -11.51
N PHE A 216 -6.08 5.37 -12.45
CA PHE A 216 -5.67 5.50 -13.84
C PHE A 216 -4.45 6.40 -13.98
N THR A 217 -4.47 7.57 -13.33
CA THR A 217 -3.38 8.55 -13.34
C THR A 217 -2.09 7.95 -12.76
N GLU A 218 -2.17 7.27 -11.63
CA GLU A 218 -1.02 6.58 -11.03
C GLU A 218 -0.45 5.51 -11.97
N SER A 219 -1.32 4.75 -12.64
CA SER A 219 -0.90 3.73 -13.61
C SER A 219 -0.21 4.34 -14.83
N VAL A 220 -0.77 5.42 -15.40
CA VAL A 220 -0.21 6.10 -16.57
C VAL A 220 1.12 6.76 -16.23
N PHE A 221 1.14 7.72 -15.30
CA PHE A 221 2.35 8.48 -14.98
C PHE A 221 3.43 7.60 -14.38
N GLY A 222 3.07 6.65 -13.51
CA GLY A 222 4.02 5.68 -12.95
C GLY A 222 4.70 4.81 -14.01
N GLN A 223 4.08 4.64 -15.18
CA GLN A 223 4.69 3.97 -16.33
C GLN A 223 5.44 4.94 -17.26
N LEU A 224 4.89 6.12 -17.54
CA LEU A 224 5.49 7.11 -18.43
C LEU A 224 6.90 7.53 -17.97
N PHE A 225 7.07 7.79 -16.68
CA PHE A 225 8.39 8.15 -16.12
C PHE A 225 9.44 7.02 -16.22
N LYS A 226 9.02 5.77 -16.47
CA LYS A 226 9.92 4.64 -16.66
C LYS A 226 10.34 4.41 -18.11
N ILE A 227 9.55 4.90 -19.08
CA ILE A 227 9.73 4.57 -20.50
C ILE A 227 10.11 5.75 -21.37
N LEU A 228 9.75 6.96 -20.97
CA LEU A 228 10.11 8.16 -21.72
C LEU A 228 11.54 8.57 -21.38
N GLU A 229 12.30 8.89 -22.41
CA GLU A 229 13.56 9.62 -22.28
C GLU A 229 13.31 10.98 -21.63
N LYS A 230 14.28 11.48 -20.85
CA LYS A 230 14.12 12.70 -20.05
C LYS A 230 13.73 13.91 -20.90
N GLU A 231 14.23 13.99 -22.13
CA GLU A 231 13.98 15.08 -23.09
C GLU A 231 12.57 15.05 -23.69
N LYS A 232 11.90 13.88 -23.67
CA LYS A 232 10.56 13.69 -24.25
C LYS A 232 9.44 13.81 -23.22
N ILE A 233 9.77 14.01 -21.95
CA ILE A 233 8.79 14.20 -20.89
C ILE A 233 8.14 15.59 -21.09
N PRO A 234 6.79 15.68 -21.17
CA PRO A 234 6.08 16.95 -21.31
C PRO A 234 6.06 17.70 -19.96
N ILE A 235 7.19 18.33 -19.62
CA ILE A 235 7.42 18.95 -18.30
C ILE A 235 6.43 20.09 -18.04
N ASP A 236 6.24 21.01 -18.98
CA ASP A 236 5.39 22.19 -18.77
C ASP A 236 3.92 21.80 -18.54
N GLU A 237 3.39 20.89 -19.35
CA GLU A 237 2.04 20.36 -19.20
C GLU A 237 1.88 19.56 -17.88
N GLY A 238 2.92 18.82 -17.48
CA GLY A 238 2.95 18.09 -16.22
C GLY A 238 2.95 19.02 -14.99
N ILE A 239 3.69 20.12 -15.06
CA ILE A 239 3.73 21.15 -14.01
C ILE A 239 2.42 21.93 -13.94
N GLU A 240 1.83 22.30 -15.08
CA GLU A 240 0.50 22.91 -15.14
C GLU A 240 -0.53 22.03 -14.43
N LEU A 241 -0.53 20.72 -14.73
CA LEU A 241 -1.41 19.76 -14.07
C LEU A 241 -1.15 19.67 -12.57
N LEU A 242 0.12 19.62 -12.15
CA LEU A 242 0.50 19.59 -10.73
C LEU A 242 -0.01 20.82 -9.99
N GLN A 243 0.15 22.02 -10.56
CA GLN A 243 -0.34 23.26 -9.97
C GLN A 243 -1.85 23.23 -9.76
N MET A 244 -2.61 22.78 -10.77
CA MET A 244 -4.07 22.63 -10.65
C MET A 244 -4.44 21.73 -9.48
N VAL A 245 -3.74 20.61 -9.29
CA VAL A 245 -4.00 19.65 -8.21
C VAL A 245 -3.60 20.22 -6.85
N VAL A 246 -2.43 20.89 -6.75
CA VAL A 246 -1.96 21.52 -5.50
C VAL A 246 -2.91 22.62 -5.05
N ASN A 247 -3.42 23.42 -5.99
CA ASN A 247 -4.34 24.52 -5.74
C ASN A 247 -5.79 24.07 -5.49
N TYR A 248 -6.12 22.81 -5.78
CA TYR A 248 -7.47 22.29 -5.56
C TYR A 248 -7.76 22.16 -4.05
N GLU A 249 -8.82 22.81 -3.59
CA GLU A 249 -9.26 22.75 -2.19
C GLU A 249 -10.52 21.91 -2.03
N THR A 250 -10.50 21.01 -1.05
CA THR A 250 -11.67 20.22 -0.68
C THR A 250 -11.69 19.99 0.82
N ARG A 251 -12.90 19.95 1.39
CA ARG A 251 -13.13 19.56 2.78
C ARG A 251 -13.39 18.07 2.92
N ASP A 252 -13.52 17.35 1.80
CA ASP A 252 -13.81 15.93 1.78
C ASP A 252 -12.54 15.07 1.94
N PRO A 253 -12.42 14.27 3.01
CA PRO A 253 -11.24 13.45 3.25
C PRO A 253 -10.95 12.38 2.18
N LEU A 254 -11.97 11.81 1.53
CA LEU A 254 -11.76 10.80 0.49
C LEU A 254 -11.16 11.45 -0.77
N ILE A 255 -11.71 12.60 -1.14
CA ILE A 255 -11.22 13.39 -2.28
C ILE A 255 -9.82 13.94 -1.97
N LEU A 256 -9.58 14.41 -0.75
CA LEU A 256 -8.27 14.89 -0.33
C LEU A 256 -7.20 13.78 -0.37
N SER A 257 -7.58 12.54 -0.03
CA SER A 257 -6.69 11.38 -0.20
C SER A 257 -6.33 11.14 -1.67
N CYS A 258 -7.30 11.28 -2.59
CA CYS A 258 -7.05 11.18 -4.03
C CYS A 258 -6.10 12.28 -4.53
N VAL A 259 -6.31 13.52 -4.07
CA VAL A 259 -5.42 14.66 -4.36
C VAL A 259 -3.99 14.38 -3.91
N LEU A 260 -3.77 13.85 -2.70
CA LEU A 260 -2.44 13.48 -2.19
C LEU A 260 -1.76 12.40 -3.05
N THR A 261 -2.51 11.39 -3.51
CA THR A 261 -1.98 10.38 -4.44
C THR A 261 -1.52 11.00 -5.76
N ILE A 262 -2.33 11.91 -6.33
CA ILE A 262 -2.02 12.57 -7.61
C ILE A 262 -0.80 13.48 -7.44
N ILE A 263 -0.72 14.28 -6.37
CA ILE A 263 0.47 15.09 -6.05
C ILE A 263 1.70 14.20 -5.97
N SER A 264 1.63 13.09 -5.23
CA SER A 264 2.74 12.16 -5.08
C SER A 264 3.14 11.53 -6.43
N THR A 265 2.17 11.33 -7.33
CA THR A 265 2.37 10.72 -8.66
C THR A 265 3.00 11.69 -9.63
N LEU A 266 2.63 12.98 -9.56
CA LEU A 266 3.16 14.06 -10.39
C LEU A 266 4.44 14.67 -9.82
N PHE A 267 4.85 14.30 -8.60
CA PHE A 267 6.09 14.75 -7.97
C PHE A 267 7.35 14.67 -8.85
N PRO A 268 7.56 13.65 -9.73
CA PRO A 268 8.75 13.61 -10.56
C PRO A 268 8.94 14.87 -11.42
N PHE A 269 7.88 15.57 -11.82
CA PHE A 269 7.98 16.86 -12.52
C PHE A 269 8.66 17.95 -11.69
N VAL A 270 8.51 17.93 -10.36
CA VAL A 270 9.14 18.90 -9.45
C VAL A 270 10.67 18.81 -9.51
N THR A 271 11.22 17.62 -9.80
CA THR A 271 12.68 17.46 -9.97
C THR A 271 13.24 18.22 -11.16
N HIS A 272 12.40 18.50 -12.17
CA HIS A 272 12.74 19.33 -13.33
C HIS A 272 12.50 20.83 -13.07
N GLN A 273 11.58 21.17 -12.16
CA GLN A 273 11.25 22.56 -11.79
C GLN A 273 11.20 22.72 -10.26
N PRO A 274 12.36 22.81 -9.58
CA PRO A 274 12.44 22.72 -8.11
C PRO A 274 11.73 23.85 -7.34
N HIS A 275 11.44 24.96 -8.01
CA HIS A 275 10.74 26.10 -7.41
C HIS A 275 9.30 25.78 -6.97
N PHE A 276 8.71 24.67 -7.43
CA PHE A 276 7.40 24.17 -6.96
C PHE A 276 7.48 23.34 -5.68
N LEU A 277 8.66 22.91 -5.25
CA LEU A 277 8.82 22.06 -4.07
C LEU A 277 8.18 22.64 -2.80
N PRO A 278 8.35 23.94 -2.46
CA PRO A 278 7.72 24.52 -1.27
C PRO A 278 6.19 24.42 -1.29
N GLN A 279 5.55 24.64 -2.44
CA GLN A 279 4.09 24.58 -2.58
C GLN A 279 3.57 23.15 -2.35
N VAL A 280 4.28 22.16 -2.90
CA VAL A 280 3.96 20.74 -2.71
C VAL A 280 4.11 20.34 -1.24
N LEU A 281 5.24 20.69 -0.62
CA LEU A 281 5.47 20.37 0.79
C LEU A 281 4.46 21.05 1.71
N PHE A 282 4.11 22.32 1.44
CA PHE A 282 3.09 23.04 2.20
C PHE A 282 1.73 22.33 2.13
N LYS A 283 1.27 21.95 0.93
CA LYS A 283 -0.01 21.25 0.75
C LYS A 283 -0.06 19.92 1.48
N VAL A 284 1.00 19.10 1.35
CA VAL A 284 1.06 17.77 1.97
C VAL A 284 1.18 17.91 3.50
N SER A 285 1.99 18.85 3.99
CA SER A 285 2.20 19.06 5.44
C SER A 285 0.95 19.59 6.13
N ALA A 286 0.18 20.47 5.49
CA ALA A 286 -1.11 20.93 6.00
C ALA A 286 -2.09 19.77 6.24
N CYS A 287 -2.06 18.74 5.38
CA CYS A 287 -2.90 17.54 5.54
C CYS A 287 -2.50 16.69 6.76
N VAL A 288 -1.25 16.76 7.22
CA VAL A 288 -0.78 16.09 8.45
C VAL A 288 -1.36 16.76 9.70
N GLN A 289 -1.70 18.04 9.65
CA GLN A 289 -2.22 18.82 10.78
C GLN A 289 -3.76 18.88 10.84
N GLY A 290 -4.46 18.14 9.97
CA GLY A 290 -5.93 18.17 9.88
C GLY A 290 -6.67 17.63 11.13
N PRO A 291 -7.98 17.90 11.25
CA PRO A 291 -8.81 17.48 12.40
C PRO A 291 -8.74 15.97 12.71
N ARG A 292 -8.98 15.55 13.96
CA ARG A 292 -8.91 14.12 14.35
C ARG A 292 -10.14 13.27 13.97
N THR A 293 -10.96 13.70 13.03
CA THR A 293 -12.06 12.84 12.55
C THR A 293 -11.46 11.62 11.83
N ARG A 294 -12.16 10.48 11.84
CA ARG A 294 -11.59 9.21 11.37
C ARG A 294 -11.20 9.21 9.89
N ALA A 295 -12.05 9.74 9.03
CA ALA A 295 -11.72 9.88 7.62
C ALA A 295 -10.49 10.79 7.42
N VAL A 296 -10.32 11.80 8.28
CA VAL A 296 -9.12 12.65 8.30
C VAL A 296 -7.90 11.92 8.88
N LYS A 297 -8.04 10.96 9.80
CA LYS A 297 -6.94 10.08 10.22
C LYS A 297 -6.34 9.31 9.05
N ASN A 298 -7.18 8.80 8.15
CA ASN A 298 -6.70 8.14 6.92
C ASN A 298 -5.96 9.13 6.01
N VAL A 299 -6.47 10.35 5.84
CA VAL A 299 -5.79 11.42 5.09
C VAL A 299 -4.43 11.76 5.71
N ARG A 300 -4.36 11.94 7.04
CA ARG A 300 -3.12 12.27 7.74
C ARG A 300 -2.07 11.17 7.59
N ARG A 301 -2.50 9.91 7.72
CA ARG A 301 -1.64 8.74 7.44
C ARG A 301 -1.19 8.71 5.99
N HIS A 302 -2.09 9.04 5.05
CA HIS A 302 -1.76 9.15 3.63
C HIS A 302 -0.71 10.24 3.41
N ALA A 303 -0.89 11.43 3.96
CA ALA A 303 0.06 12.54 3.85
C ALA A 303 1.44 12.16 4.40
N CYS A 304 1.50 11.51 5.57
CA CYS A 304 2.76 11.00 6.12
C CYS A 304 3.41 9.96 5.18
N SER A 305 2.61 9.06 4.60
CA SER A 305 3.08 8.08 3.61
C SER A 305 3.58 8.74 2.32
N SER A 306 2.96 9.84 1.88
CA SER A 306 3.40 10.63 0.73
C SER A 306 4.74 11.30 1.00
N ILE A 307 4.90 11.95 2.17
CA ILE A 307 6.18 12.53 2.60
C ILE A 307 7.26 11.46 2.63
N LEU A 308 6.97 10.31 3.26
CA LEU A 308 7.89 9.19 3.33
C LEU A 308 8.29 8.67 1.94
N ARG A 309 7.33 8.54 1.01
CA ARG A 309 7.58 8.12 -0.37
C ARG A 309 8.48 9.12 -1.11
N ILE A 310 8.19 10.42 -0.99
CA ILE A 310 9.00 11.49 -1.59
C ILE A 310 10.44 11.42 -1.05
N CYS A 311 10.60 11.33 0.27
CA CYS A 311 11.92 11.27 0.91
C CYS A 311 12.67 9.98 0.56
N ARG A 312 11.98 8.86 0.32
CA ARG A 312 12.60 7.61 -0.11
C ARG A 312 13.09 7.68 -1.55
N ASP A 313 12.21 8.10 -2.46
CA ASP A 313 12.44 8.01 -3.90
C ASP A 313 13.29 9.19 -4.43
N TYR A 314 13.31 10.32 -3.71
CA TYR A 314 14.00 11.57 -4.09
C TYR A 314 14.87 12.12 -2.93
N SER A 315 15.44 11.26 -2.10
CA SER A 315 16.25 11.65 -0.92
C SER A 315 17.33 12.68 -1.24
N ASP A 316 18.08 12.52 -2.34
CA ASP A 316 19.13 13.45 -2.77
C ASP A 316 18.57 14.85 -3.07
N PHE A 317 17.42 14.90 -3.75
CA PHE A 317 16.73 16.13 -4.10
C PHE A 317 16.13 16.83 -2.86
N MET A 318 15.76 16.06 -1.84
CA MET A 318 15.18 16.56 -0.59
C MET A 318 16.24 17.05 0.41
N LEU A 319 17.51 16.64 0.27
CA LEU A 319 18.59 16.98 1.19
C LEU A 319 18.75 18.48 1.47
N PRO A 320 18.67 19.40 0.48
CA PRO A 320 18.76 20.84 0.74
C PRO A 320 17.65 21.39 1.65
N CYS A 321 16.53 20.67 1.78
CA CYS A 321 15.40 21.05 2.65
C CYS A 321 15.42 20.35 4.01
N PHE A 322 16.47 19.59 4.33
CA PHE A 322 16.52 18.75 5.53
C PHE A 322 16.30 19.55 6.82
N ASP A 323 17.01 20.65 7.01
CA ASP A 323 16.93 21.44 8.26
C ASP A 323 15.51 21.99 8.49
N MET A 324 14.88 22.52 7.44
CA MET A 324 13.50 22.99 7.48
C MET A 324 12.52 21.86 7.82
N MET A 325 12.69 20.68 7.21
CA MET A 325 11.87 19.51 7.51
C MET A 325 12.06 19.03 8.95
N TYR A 326 13.30 19.04 9.43
CA TYR A 326 13.64 18.56 10.75
C TYR A 326 13.07 19.48 11.83
N GLU A 327 13.20 20.79 11.69
CA GLU A 327 12.60 21.78 12.60
C GLU A 327 11.07 21.70 12.58
N HIS A 328 10.46 21.52 11.41
CA HIS A 328 9.02 21.30 11.31
C HIS A 328 8.58 20.03 12.06
N ALA A 329 9.30 18.92 11.90
CA ALA A 329 9.03 17.68 12.60
C ALA A 329 9.21 17.81 14.13
N LYS A 330 10.27 18.50 14.59
CA LYS A 330 10.46 18.82 16.02
C LYS A 330 9.28 19.61 16.58
N GLY A 331 8.82 20.63 15.85
CA GLY A 331 7.63 21.40 16.20
C GLY A 331 6.40 20.49 16.35
N LEU A 332 6.20 19.55 15.44
CA LEU A 332 5.10 18.59 15.53
C LEU A 332 5.25 17.58 16.68
N PHE A 333 6.48 17.16 17.01
CA PHE A 333 6.76 16.22 18.09
C PHE A 333 6.64 16.84 19.48
N SER A 334 6.83 18.17 19.60
CA SER A 334 6.74 18.89 20.87
C SER A 334 5.37 18.77 21.56
N ASN A 335 4.30 18.59 20.78
CA ASN A 335 2.96 18.31 21.30
C ASN A 335 2.67 16.82 21.18
N GLU A 336 2.81 16.09 22.29
CA GLU A 336 2.66 14.63 22.31
C GLU A 336 1.32 14.14 21.77
N LEU A 337 0.26 14.93 21.96
CA LEU A 337 -1.09 14.59 21.53
C LEU A 337 -1.30 14.86 20.04
N LEU A 338 -0.56 15.79 19.42
CA LEU A 338 -0.86 16.28 18.07
C LEU A 338 -0.81 15.18 16.99
N LEU A 339 0.14 14.26 17.10
CA LEU A 339 0.37 13.18 16.15
C LEU A 339 0.10 11.81 16.77
N THR A 340 -0.46 10.90 15.97
CA THR A 340 -0.50 9.48 16.33
C THR A 340 0.90 8.86 16.25
N GLN A 341 1.12 7.75 16.95
CA GLN A 341 2.44 7.09 16.94
C GLN A 341 2.89 6.65 15.55
N MET A 342 1.97 6.19 14.69
CA MET A 342 2.30 5.85 13.30
C MET A 342 2.71 7.07 12.48
N GLU A 343 2.08 8.23 12.71
CA GLU A 343 2.44 9.48 12.02
C GLU A 343 3.83 9.96 12.48
N LYS A 344 4.12 9.90 13.79
CA LYS A 344 5.46 10.19 14.32
C LYS A 344 6.51 9.29 13.70
N CYS A 345 6.29 7.97 13.70
CA CYS A 345 7.22 7.01 13.10
C CYS A 345 7.44 7.25 11.60
N ALA A 346 6.38 7.56 10.84
CA ALA A 346 6.50 7.83 9.41
C ALA A 346 7.33 9.09 9.12
N LEU A 347 7.17 10.15 9.91
CA LEU A 347 8.00 11.36 9.79
C LEU A 347 9.45 11.11 10.21
N MET A 348 9.68 10.34 11.28
CA MET A 348 11.02 9.91 11.68
C MET A 348 11.70 9.09 10.59
N GLU A 349 11.00 8.11 10.00
CA GLU A 349 11.51 7.32 8.86
C GLU A 349 11.87 8.22 7.66
N ALA A 350 11.05 9.24 7.36
CA ALA A 350 11.31 10.18 6.29
C ALA A 350 12.59 10.98 6.53
N LEU A 351 12.80 11.47 7.75
CA LEU A 351 14.03 12.17 8.13
C LEU A 351 15.26 11.25 8.05
N ILE A 352 15.14 10.00 8.50
CA ILE A 352 16.22 9.01 8.40
C ILE A 352 16.61 8.77 6.94
N LEU A 353 15.63 8.65 6.04
CA LEU A 353 15.89 8.46 4.61
C LEU A 353 16.67 9.62 3.98
N VAL A 354 16.33 10.86 4.32
CA VAL A 354 17.09 12.02 3.84
C VAL A 354 18.48 12.09 4.49
N SER A 355 18.59 11.72 5.78
CA SER A 355 19.87 11.70 6.49
C SER A 355 20.90 10.72 5.91
N ASN A 356 20.46 9.65 5.22
CA ASN A 356 21.36 8.76 4.48
C ASN A 356 22.18 9.53 3.42
N GLN A 357 21.64 10.64 2.90
CA GLN A 357 22.31 11.46 1.89
C GLN A 357 23.30 12.48 2.47
N PHE A 358 23.49 12.49 3.80
CA PHE A 358 24.67 13.14 4.37
C PHE A 358 25.96 12.50 3.86
N LYS A 359 25.92 11.19 3.56
CA LYS A 359 27.09 10.40 3.14
C LYS A 359 28.30 10.62 4.05
N ASP A 360 28.03 10.85 5.34
CA ASP A 360 29.00 11.03 6.41
C ASP A 360 28.55 10.24 7.64
N TYR A 361 29.35 9.25 8.04
CA TYR A 361 29.04 8.36 9.14
C TYR A 361 28.82 9.10 10.47
N ASN A 362 29.67 10.08 10.79
CA ASN A 362 29.62 10.77 12.08
C ASN A 362 28.42 11.71 12.15
N LYS A 363 28.17 12.46 11.08
CA LYS A 363 27.02 13.37 10.98
C LYS A 363 25.72 12.60 11.08
N GLN A 364 25.59 11.49 10.35
CA GLN A 364 24.41 10.65 10.40
C GLN A 364 24.24 10.00 11.78
N LYS A 365 25.32 9.50 12.38
CA LYS A 365 25.31 8.91 13.72
C LYS A 365 24.85 9.91 14.79
N ALA A 366 25.36 11.13 14.76
CA ALA A 366 24.94 12.19 15.69
C ALA A 366 23.45 12.50 15.55
N PHE A 367 22.97 12.66 14.31
CA PHE A 367 21.55 12.87 14.03
C PHE A 367 20.67 11.72 14.54
N LEU A 368 21.04 10.47 14.24
CA LEU A 368 20.27 9.31 14.67
C LEU A 368 20.24 9.20 16.20
N LYS A 369 21.36 9.45 16.88
CA LYS A 369 21.42 9.49 18.35
C LYS A 369 20.49 10.55 18.93
N GLU A 370 20.46 11.76 18.37
CA GLU A 370 19.54 12.82 18.78
C GLU A 370 18.07 12.41 18.54
N LEU A 371 17.78 11.90 17.33
CA LEU A 371 16.43 11.54 16.91
C LEU A 371 15.80 10.45 17.81
N ILE A 372 16.59 9.45 18.22
CA ILE A 372 16.11 8.32 19.02
C ILE A 372 16.33 8.48 20.51
N ALA A 373 16.95 9.58 20.97
CA ALA A 373 17.24 9.80 22.39
C ALA A 373 16.00 9.68 23.29
N PRO A 374 14.82 10.25 22.95
CA PRO A 374 13.62 10.08 23.77
C PRO A 374 13.18 8.62 23.90
N VAL A 375 13.25 7.86 22.79
CA VAL A 375 12.92 6.44 22.78
C VAL A 375 13.95 5.63 23.58
N THR A 376 15.22 5.97 23.49
CA THR A 376 16.30 5.31 24.24
C THR A 376 16.11 5.51 25.74
N ALA A 377 15.83 6.73 26.18
CA ALA A 377 15.60 7.04 27.59
C ALA A 377 14.38 6.29 28.15
N GLN A 378 13.29 6.22 27.37
CA GLN A 378 12.09 5.50 27.77
C GLN A 378 12.29 3.97 27.76
N TRP A 379 12.90 3.43 26.71
CA TRP A 379 13.09 1.99 26.53
C TRP A 379 14.05 1.39 27.55
N LEU A 380 15.03 2.17 28.01
CA LEU A 380 16.03 1.76 29.00
C LEU A 380 15.69 2.18 30.43
N SER A 381 14.51 2.78 30.67
CA SER A 381 14.09 3.14 32.02
C SER A 381 13.92 1.90 32.91
N GLU A 382 14.10 2.04 34.21
CA GLU A 382 13.93 0.93 35.16
C GLU A 382 12.50 0.38 35.14
N GLU A 383 11.51 1.28 35.02
CA GLU A 383 10.11 0.91 34.89
C GLU A 383 9.87 0.05 33.65
N MET A 384 10.28 0.53 32.47
CA MET A 384 10.10 -0.20 31.20
C MET A 384 10.86 -1.52 31.23
N ARG A 385 12.07 -1.54 31.78
CA ARG A 385 12.84 -2.78 31.97
C ARG A 385 12.06 -3.79 32.83
N SER A 386 11.44 -3.38 33.93
CA SER A 386 10.63 -4.31 34.75
C SER A 386 9.44 -4.87 33.96
N VAL A 387 8.77 -4.00 33.19
CA VAL A 387 7.60 -4.35 32.36
C VAL A 387 7.95 -5.34 31.25
N LEU A 388 9.07 -5.14 30.55
CA LEU A 388 9.42 -5.96 29.39
C LEU A 388 9.98 -7.35 29.77
N TRP A 389 10.42 -7.53 31.02
CA TRP A 389 11.13 -8.74 31.45
C TRP A 389 10.24 -9.77 32.17
N ASP A 390 9.11 -9.35 32.74
CA ASP A 390 8.20 -10.22 33.49
C ASP A 390 6.80 -10.27 32.85
N PRO A 391 6.30 -11.46 32.47
CA PRO A 391 4.96 -11.63 31.91
C PRO A 391 3.82 -11.06 32.75
N ALA A 392 3.90 -11.14 34.09
CA ALA A 392 2.83 -10.64 34.96
C ALA A 392 2.76 -9.11 34.92
N THR A 393 3.93 -8.48 35.10
CA THR A 393 4.10 -7.03 35.10
C THR A 393 3.74 -6.46 33.73
N PHE A 394 4.12 -7.15 32.64
CA PHE A 394 3.70 -6.79 31.29
C PHE A 394 2.17 -6.76 31.14
N LEU A 395 1.48 -7.84 31.55
CA LEU A 395 0.03 -7.96 31.44
C LEU A 395 -0.70 -6.87 32.25
N ALA A 396 -0.22 -6.58 33.45
CA ALA A 396 -0.72 -5.50 34.30
C ALA A 396 -0.53 -4.13 33.66
N TYR A 397 0.67 -3.87 33.12
CA TYR A 397 1.02 -2.59 32.50
C TYR A 397 0.21 -2.30 31.23
N VAL A 398 -0.10 -3.33 30.43
CA VAL A 398 -0.95 -3.18 29.23
C VAL A 398 -2.44 -3.30 29.53
N GLY A 399 -2.82 -3.71 30.74
CA GLY A 399 -4.20 -3.85 31.22
C GLY A 399 -4.94 -5.08 30.68
N ALA A 400 -4.24 -6.17 30.35
CA ALA A 400 -4.85 -7.41 29.86
C ALA A 400 -5.38 -8.30 31.00
N ASP A 401 -4.93 -8.08 32.23
CA ASP A 401 -5.39 -8.73 33.46
C ASP A 401 -6.56 -8.00 34.14
N GLN A 402 -6.89 -6.79 33.68
CA GLN A 402 -7.96 -5.97 34.24
C GLN A 402 -9.32 -6.28 33.60
N VAL A 403 -10.37 -6.35 34.43
CA VAL A 403 -11.76 -6.28 33.97
C VAL A 403 -12.10 -4.82 33.75
N ILE A 404 -12.54 -4.47 32.55
CA ILE A 404 -12.85 -3.07 32.21
C ILE A 404 -14.10 -2.65 32.99
N SER A 405 -13.91 -1.81 34.01
CA SER A 405 -14.99 -1.27 34.84
C SER A 405 -15.14 0.25 34.72
N ASP A 406 -14.10 0.96 34.25
CA ASP A 406 -14.06 2.42 34.15
C ASP A 406 -13.29 2.87 32.89
N LEU A 407 -13.75 3.95 32.26
CA LEU A 407 -13.20 4.50 31.01
C LEU A 407 -11.84 5.18 31.25
N ASP A 408 -11.66 5.86 32.38
CA ASP A 408 -10.41 6.59 32.67
C ASP A 408 -9.20 5.64 32.86
N THR A 409 -9.44 4.45 33.40
CA THR A 409 -8.41 3.41 33.55
C THR A 409 -8.04 2.78 32.20
N GLU A 410 -8.99 2.68 31.26
CA GLU A 410 -8.75 2.19 29.90
C GLU A 410 -7.86 3.14 29.09
N ASP A 411 -8.04 4.44 29.29
CA ASP A 411 -7.26 5.48 28.64
C ASP A 411 -5.79 5.44 29.06
N GLN A 412 -5.49 5.28 30.36
CA GLN A 412 -4.11 5.16 30.85
C GLN A 412 -3.41 3.91 30.29
N MET A 413 -4.06 2.75 30.34
CA MET A 413 -3.49 1.52 29.77
C MET A 413 -3.37 1.62 28.24
N GLY A 414 -4.25 2.39 27.59
CA GLY A 414 -4.15 2.75 26.18
C GLY A 414 -2.88 3.55 25.86
N ILE A 415 -2.51 4.50 26.73
CA ILE A 415 -1.26 5.27 26.63
C ILE A 415 -0.06 4.33 26.77
N ASN A 416 -0.05 3.48 27.80
CA ASN A 416 1.01 2.49 28.06
C ASN A 416 1.26 1.58 26.84
N ARG A 417 0.19 1.01 26.24
CA ARG A 417 0.28 0.21 25.01
C ARG A 417 0.86 1.01 23.84
N SER A 418 0.45 2.28 23.71
CA SER A 418 0.90 3.16 22.64
C SER A 418 2.40 3.51 22.78
N GLN A 419 2.90 3.62 24.01
CA GLN A 419 4.30 3.90 24.33
C GLN A 419 5.22 2.74 23.93
N ILE A 420 4.87 1.50 24.33
CA ILE A 420 5.60 0.30 23.89
C ILE A 420 5.59 0.21 22.37
N SER A 421 4.41 0.38 21.76
CA SER A 421 4.26 0.36 20.29
C SER A 421 5.13 1.41 19.62
N PHE A 422 5.22 2.62 20.18
CA PHE A 422 6.03 3.71 19.63
C PHE A 422 7.51 3.40 19.69
N CYS A 423 8.00 2.85 20.81
CA CYS A 423 9.40 2.45 20.94
C CYS A 423 9.77 1.39 19.90
N VAL A 424 8.98 0.30 19.82
CA VAL A 424 9.25 -0.80 18.87
C VAL A 424 9.16 -0.32 17.42
N ASN A 425 8.14 0.47 17.05
CA ASN A 425 8.03 1.00 15.69
C ASN A 425 9.15 1.97 15.33
N THR A 426 9.64 2.77 16.29
CA THR A 426 10.78 3.67 16.06
C THR A 426 12.06 2.87 15.84
N ILE A 427 12.34 1.88 16.68
CA ILE A 427 13.48 0.96 16.52
C ILE A 427 13.40 0.28 15.15
N LEU A 428 12.22 -0.21 14.78
CA LEU A 428 11.97 -0.82 13.48
C LEU A 428 12.22 0.14 12.31
N GLY A 429 11.74 1.38 12.41
CA GLY A 429 11.96 2.43 11.42
C GLY A 429 13.45 2.69 11.20
N VAL A 430 14.22 2.83 12.28
CA VAL A 430 15.68 3.03 12.23
C VAL A 430 16.36 1.84 11.55
N VAL A 431 16.09 0.61 12.01
CA VAL A 431 16.69 -0.61 11.46
C VAL A 431 16.36 -0.79 9.96
N LYS A 432 15.15 -0.39 9.53
CA LYS A 432 14.74 -0.52 8.12
C LYS A 432 15.30 0.57 7.21
N ARG A 433 15.60 1.77 7.73
CA ARG A 433 15.87 2.95 6.90
C ARG A 433 17.30 3.46 6.97
N ALA A 434 18.00 3.31 8.10
CA ALA A 434 19.38 3.77 8.23
C ALA A 434 20.31 2.88 7.39
N ARG A 435 21.03 3.48 6.44
CA ARG A 435 21.90 2.78 5.49
C ARG A 435 23.15 3.61 5.21
N TRP A 436 24.26 2.94 4.94
CA TRP A 436 25.43 3.55 4.30
C TRP A 436 25.20 3.76 2.80
N PRO A 437 26.02 4.59 2.12
CA PRO A 437 25.92 4.80 0.68
C PRO A 437 26.09 3.50 -0.12
N ALA A 438 25.30 3.32 -1.18
CA ALA A 438 25.42 2.15 -2.06
C ALA A 438 26.70 2.19 -2.93
N ASN A 439 27.23 3.39 -3.22
CA ASN A 439 28.50 3.55 -3.92
C ASN A 439 29.67 3.31 -2.95
N PRO A 440 30.56 2.33 -3.20
CA PRO A 440 31.70 2.03 -2.32
C PRO A 440 32.67 3.19 -2.11
N GLU A 441 32.86 4.05 -3.12
CA GLU A 441 33.75 5.21 -3.02
C GLU A 441 33.17 6.27 -2.08
N GLU A 442 31.87 6.55 -2.20
CA GLU A 442 31.15 7.45 -1.29
C GLU A 442 31.15 6.89 0.14
N ALA A 443 30.94 5.58 0.29
CA ALA A 443 30.99 4.93 1.60
C ALA A 443 32.39 5.01 2.23
N LYS A 444 33.46 4.85 1.44
CA LYS A 444 34.83 5.01 1.91
C LYS A 444 35.13 6.46 2.29
N ALA A 445 34.76 7.42 1.45
CA ALA A 445 34.93 8.85 1.72
C ALA A 445 34.16 9.29 2.98
N GLY A 446 32.94 8.79 3.16
CA GLY A 446 32.07 9.03 4.31
C GLY A 446 32.44 8.27 5.58
N SER A 447 33.56 7.53 5.59
CA SER A 447 34.02 6.72 6.73
C SER A 447 33.04 5.61 7.16
N PHE A 448 32.31 4.99 6.23
CA PHE A 448 31.45 3.84 6.49
C PHE A 448 32.18 2.50 6.34
N VAL A 449 33.34 2.47 5.69
CA VAL A 449 34.15 1.25 5.53
C VAL A 449 35.15 1.17 6.68
N VAL A 450 35.09 0.10 7.47
CA VAL A 450 35.97 -0.12 8.64
C VAL A 450 37.23 -0.88 8.25
N SER A 451 37.08 -1.88 7.39
CA SER A 451 38.17 -2.72 6.92
C SER A 451 37.77 -3.43 5.62
N THR A 452 38.65 -4.27 5.09
CA THR A 452 38.37 -5.16 3.97
C THR A 452 38.61 -6.60 4.40
N THR A 453 37.75 -7.52 3.98
CA THR A 453 37.95 -8.97 4.14
C THR A 453 39.16 -9.46 3.34
N SER A 454 39.58 -10.70 3.58
CA SER A 454 40.74 -11.33 2.93
C SER A 454 40.62 -11.47 1.41
N ASP A 455 39.39 -11.49 0.89
CA ASP A 455 39.05 -11.49 -0.55
C ASP A 455 38.88 -10.08 -1.13
N GLY A 456 39.09 -9.03 -0.32
CA GLY A 456 39.05 -7.63 -0.74
C GLY A 456 37.67 -6.97 -0.67
N ALA A 457 36.64 -7.65 -0.16
CA ALA A 457 35.32 -7.04 0.00
C ALA A 457 35.29 -6.03 1.17
N PRO A 458 34.63 -4.86 1.02
CA PRO A 458 34.54 -3.87 2.08
C PRO A 458 33.63 -4.32 3.23
N ILE A 459 34.11 -4.13 4.47
CA ILE A 459 33.34 -4.31 5.69
C ILE A 459 32.75 -2.96 6.10
N TYR A 460 31.43 -2.87 6.10
CA TYR A 460 30.71 -1.64 6.42
C TYR A 460 30.32 -1.58 7.90
N ARG A 461 30.13 -0.36 8.40
CA ARG A 461 29.49 -0.09 9.69
C ARG A 461 28.24 0.76 9.50
N ASN A 462 27.22 0.51 10.31
CA ASN A 462 26.00 1.31 10.30
C ASN A 462 26.04 2.40 11.38
N PRO A 463 25.70 3.67 11.07
CA PRO A 463 25.55 4.73 12.07
C PRO A 463 24.58 4.41 13.22
N CYS A 464 23.59 3.53 12.99
CA CYS A 464 22.67 3.10 14.04
C CYS A 464 23.14 1.91 14.87
N ALA A 465 24.29 1.28 14.59
CA ALA A 465 24.68 0.03 15.24
C ALA A 465 24.83 0.17 16.76
N GLU A 466 25.70 1.06 17.22
CA GLU A 466 25.94 1.33 18.65
C GLU A 466 24.64 1.69 19.42
N PRO A 467 23.82 2.68 18.98
CA PRO A 467 22.62 3.00 19.73
C PRO A 467 21.57 1.87 19.69
N LEU A 468 21.53 1.02 18.66
CA LEU A 468 20.62 -0.12 18.61
C LEU A 468 21.07 -1.30 19.48
N GLN A 469 22.37 -1.58 19.53
CA GLN A 469 22.93 -2.64 20.39
C GLN A 469 22.50 -2.43 21.85
N ALA A 470 22.49 -1.19 22.34
CA ALA A 470 22.02 -0.86 23.68
C ALA A 470 20.54 -1.22 23.92
N LEU A 471 19.71 -1.28 22.89
CA LEU A 471 18.26 -1.54 22.98
C LEU A 471 17.92 -3.04 22.84
N LEU A 472 18.85 -3.84 22.30
CA LEU A 472 18.65 -5.28 22.03
C LEU A 472 18.30 -6.10 23.28
N PRO A 473 18.91 -5.92 24.47
CA PRO A 473 18.57 -6.72 25.64
C PRO A 473 17.09 -6.63 26.03
N ASN A 474 16.52 -5.43 25.98
CA ASN A 474 15.10 -5.21 26.26
C ASN A 474 14.19 -5.70 25.12
N LEU A 475 14.67 -5.69 23.87
CA LEU A 475 13.95 -6.33 22.76
C LEU A 475 13.88 -7.85 22.94
N PHE A 476 15.00 -8.51 23.25
CA PHE A 476 15.03 -9.95 23.52
C PHE A 476 14.18 -10.30 24.74
N ALA A 477 14.20 -9.47 25.78
CA ALA A 477 13.32 -9.64 26.93
C ALA A 477 11.85 -9.57 26.54
N LEU A 478 11.45 -8.56 25.75
CA LEU A 478 10.08 -8.44 25.27
C LEU A 478 9.65 -9.63 24.39
N ILE A 479 10.53 -10.12 23.50
CA ILE A 479 10.25 -11.31 22.67
C ILE A 479 10.04 -12.54 23.57
N ARG A 480 10.93 -12.76 24.55
CA ARG A 480 10.82 -13.85 25.53
C ARG A 480 9.52 -13.76 26.32
N THR A 481 9.19 -12.57 26.82
CA THR A 481 7.95 -12.28 27.55
C THR A 481 6.74 -12.62 26.69
N GLN A 482 6.69 -12.13 25.44
CA GLN A 482 5.59 -12.41 24.52
C GLN A 482 5.40 -13.91 24.23
N ASN A 483 6.48 -14.67 24.03
CA ASN A 483 6.38 -16.12 23.86
C ASN A 483 5.92 -16.81 25.16
N SER A 484 6.33 -16.30 26.33
CA SER A 484 5.92 -16.82 27.63
C SER A 484 4.44 -16.54 27.96
N LEU A 485 3.82 -15.53 27.33
CA LEU A 485 2.40 -15.22 27.52
C LEU A 485 1.47 -16.37 27.10
N PHE A 486 1.95 -17.26 26.22
CA PHE A 486 1.18 -18.43 25.78
C PHE A 486 1.26 -19.61 26.76
N LEU A 487 2.06 -19.53 27.83
CA LEU A 487 2.05 -20.55 28.87
C LEU A 487 0.72 -20.54 29.64
N PRO A 488 0.22 -21.71 30.09
CA PRO A 488 -1.07 -21.80 30.79
C PRO A 488 -1.19 -20.87 32.00
N GLU A 489 -0.11 -20.71 32.77
CA GLU A 489 -0.07 -19.80 33.92
C GLU A 489 -0.31 -18.33 33.56
N ASN A 490 0.17 -17.87 32.40
CA ASN A 490 0.03 -16.49 31.94
C ASN A 490 -1.31 -16.28 31.22
N ILE A 491 -1.80 -17.29 30.49
CA ILE A 491 -3.17 -17.28 29.95
C ILE A 491 -4.18 -17.15 31.08
N ASN A 492 -3.98 -17.84 32.21
CA ASN A 492 -4.85 -17.77 33.38
C ASN A 492 -4.80 -16.42 34.12
N ARG A 493 -3.84 -15.54 33.82
CA ARG A 493 -3.78 -14.17 34.36
C ARG A 493 -4.67 -13.19 33.58
N LEU A 494 -5.12 -13.56 32.38
CA LEU A 494 -5.98 -12.70 31.59
C LEU A 494 -7.33 -12.49 32.28
N SER A 495 -7.86 -11.28 32.14
CA SER A 495 -9.21 -11.00 32.62
C SER A 495 -10.26 -11.74 31.79
N LYS A 496 -11.47 -11.87 32.34
CA LYS A 496 -12.61 -12.43 31.59
C LYS A 496 -12.85 -11.68 30.26
N THR A 497 -12.64 -10.36 30.27
CA THR A 497 -12.79 -9.48 29.09
C THR A 497 -11.79 -9.85 27.98
N PHE A 498 -10.55 -10.18 28.34
CA PHE A 498 -9.46 -10.44 27.39
C PHE A 498 -9.09 -11.92 27.27
N SER A 499 -9.92 -12.83 27.76
CA SER A 499 -9.71 -14.30 27.70
C SER A 499 -9.41 -14.84 26.30
N ARG A 500 -9.81 -14.13 25.23
CA ARG A 500 -9.62 -14.50 23.82
C ARG A 500 -8.67 -13.57 23.05
N VAL A 501 -7.84 -12.81 23.76
CA VAL A 501 -6.97 -11.79 23.16
C VAL A 501 -5.86 -12.36 22.27
N TYR A 502 -5.54 -13.65 22.44
CA TYR A 502 -4.53 -14.34 21.62
C TYR A 502 -5.11 -15.09 20.42
N ASP A 503 -6.45 -15.17 20.31
CA ASP A 503 -7.12 -15.76 19.15
C ASP A 503 -6.78 -14.98 17.87
N ILE A 504 -6.84 -15.69 16.73
CA ILE A 504 -6.76 -15.07 15.41
C ILE A 504 -7.89 -14.05 15.25
N MET A 505 -7.58 -12.85 14.73
CA MET A 505 -8.59 -11.83 14.47
C MET A 505 -9.57 -12.32 13.39
N ASP A 506 -10.84 -11.95 13.48
CA ASP A 506 -11.85 -12.43 12.51
C ASP A 506 -11.56 -11.97 11.09
N VAL A 507 -10.96 -10.78 10.92
CA VAL A 507 -10.47 -10.29 9.63
C VAL A 507 -9.40 -11.25 9.06
N GLU A 508 -8.45 -11.69 9.88
CA GLU A 508 -7.38 -12.64 9.48
C GLU A 508 -7.94 -14.03 9.17
N LYS A 509 -8.92 -14.51 9.95
CA LYS A 509 -9.64 -15.77 9.68
C LYS A 509 -10.34 -15.73 8.34
N ASN A 510 -11.08 -14.65 8.06
CA ASN A 510 -11.78 -14.47 6.80
C ASN A 510 -10.79 -14.46 5.61
N PHE A 511 -9.65 -13.78 5.75
CA PHE A 511 -8.60 -13.83 4.73
C PHE A 511 -8.05 -15.24 4.51
N ALA A 512 -7.78 -16.00 5.58
CA ALA A 512 -7.29 -17.38 5.48
C ALA A 512 -8.32 -18.33 4.85
N LEU A 513 -9.61 -18.09 5.07
CA LEU A 513 -10.72 -18.88 4.54
C LEU A 513 -11.18 -18.43 3.14
N GLY A 514 -10.60 -17.36 2.58
CA GLY A 514 -11.03 -16.80 1.29
C GLY A 514 -12.41 -16.14 1.34
N ILE A 515 -12.91 -15.79 2.54
CA ILE A 515 -14.20 -15.15 2.72
C ILE A 515 -14.05 -13.65 2.40
N PRO A 516 -14.87 -13.10 1.47
CA PRO A 516 -14.86 -11.68 1.16
C PRO A 516 -15.11 -10.79 2.38
N GLN A 517 -14.40 -9.67 2.43
CA GLN A 517 -14.58 -8.69 3.51
C GLN A 517 -15.81 -7.82 3.26
N PRO A 518 -16.54 -7.43 4.32
CA PRO A 518 -17.70 -6.55 4.19
C PRO A 518 -17.32 -5.22 3.55
N VAL A 519 -18.21 -4.67 2.72
CA VAL A 519 -18.03 -3.35 2.10
C VAL A 519 -18.28 -2.27 3.16
N LEU A 520 -17.23 -1.88 3.88
CA LEU A 520 -17.33 -0.89 4.96
C LEU A 520 -17.33 0.54 4.41
N ASP A 521 -18.23 1.40 4.93
CA ASP A 521 -18.13 2.84 4.69
C ASP A 521 -16.97 3.44 5.50
N ALA A 522 -16.21 4.33 4.87
CA ALA A 522 -15.02 4.97 5.43
C ALA A 522 -15.35 5.85 6.65
N TYR A 523 -16.61 6.28 6.78
CA TYR A 523 -17.07 7.15 7.85
C TYR A 523 -17.65 6.42 9.07
N ASP A 524 -18.20 5.20 8.88
CA ASP A 524 -19.04 4.54 9.90
C ASP A 524 -18.36 3.44 10.73
N SER A 525 -17.23 2.91 10.27
CA SER A 525 -16.64 1.67 10.83
C SER A 525 -15.55 1.90 11.90
N SER A 526 -15.76 1.84 13.22
CA SER A 526 -14.60 1.92 14.14
C SER A 526 -13.41 1.00 13.72
N ALA A 527 -12.16 1.51 13.70
CA ALA A 527 -11.00 0.77 13.17
C ALA A 527 -10.77 -0.59 13.85
N TYR A 528 -11.28 -0.70 15.07
CA TYR A 528 -11.55 -1.93 15.79
C TYR A 528 -13.02 -1.89 16.20
N ARG A 529 -13.77 -2.97 15.97
CA ARG A 529 -15.21 -3.08 16.28
C ARG A 529 -15.47 -3.05 17.79
N ASN A 530 -14.50 -3.50 18.58
CA ASN A 530 -14.56 -3.50 20.03
C ASN A 530 -13.16 -3.43 20.67
N ILE A 531 -13.13 -3.29 22.00
CA ILE A 531 -11.89 -3.18 22.78
C ILE A 531 -11.03 -4.44 22.77
N VAL A 532 -11.66 -5.62 22.65
CA VAL A 532 -10.95 -6.90 22.55
C VAL A 532 -10.17 -6.95 21.23
N GLU A 533 -10.80 -6.54 20.12
CA GLU A 533 -10.16 -6.49 18.81
C GLU A 533 -9.02 -5.46 18.77
N ARG A 534 -9.15 -4.32 19.47
CA ARG A 534 -8.06 -3.35 19.65
C ARG A 534 -6.86 -3.98 20.39
N MET A 535 -7.13 -4.76 21.43
CA MET A 535 -6.09 -5.46 22.20
C MET A 535 -5.46 -6.60 21.39
N GLN A 536 -6.25 -7.38 20.66
CA GLN A 536 -5.77 -8.40 19.70
C GLN A 536 -4.84 -7.77 18.67
N GLY A 537 -5.26 -6.65 18.06
CA GLY A 537 -4.45 -5.90 17.10
C GLY A 537 -3.14 -5.38 17.68
N PHE A 538 -3.15 -4.95 18.96
CA PHE A 538 -1.93 -4.56 19.68
C PHE A 538 -0.97 -5.74 19.84
N PHE A 539 -1.42 -6.88 20.39
CA PHE A 539 -0.57 -8.06 20.56
C PHE A 539 -0.08 -8.60 19.22
N SER A 540 -0.94 -8.65 18.20
CA SER A 540 -0.54 -9.05 16.84
C SER A 540 0.57 -8.17 16.28
N SER A 541 0.34 -6.86 16.28
CA SER A 541 1.28 -5.92 15.68
C SER A 541 2.59 -5.86 16.47
N LEU A 542 2.52 -5.93 17.80
CA LEU A 542 3.71 -5.90 18.66
C LEU A 542 4.59 -7.13 18.42
N TYR A 543 3.98 -8.31 18.37
CA TYR A 543 4.67 -9.57 18.09
C TYR A 543 5.39 -9.48 16.74
N ASP A 544 4.65 -9.21 15.67
CA ASP A 544 5.21 -9.14 14.31
C ASP A 544 6.31 -8.08 14.20
N ASN A 545 6.12 -6.91 14.80
CA ASN A 545 7.11 -5.84 14.75
C ASN A 545 8.40 -6.19 15.50
N CYS A 546 8.33 -6.90 16.63
CA CYS A 546 9.54 -7.34 17.35
C CYS A 546 10.37 -8.30 16.49
N TYR A 547 9.73 -9.27 15.84
CA TYR A 547 10.40 -10.18 14.91
C TYR A 547 10.90 -9.45 13.67
N GLN A 548 10.19 -8.45 13.15
CA GLN A 548 10.70 -7.59 12.07
C GLN A 548 11.94 -6.79 12.51
N VAL A 549 11.99 -6.27 13.73
CA VAL A 549 13.22 -5.59 14.23
C VAL A 549 14.37 -6.58 14.20
N LEU A 550 14.21 -7.76 14.81
CA LEU A 550 15.24 -8.79 14.85
C LEU A 550 15.66 -9.25 13.45
N GLY A 551 14.70 -9.52 12.57
CA GLY A 551 14.94 -9.96 11.18
C GLY A 551 15.63 -8.93 10.29
N ASN A 552 15.47 -7.63 10.57
CA ASN A 552 16.16 -6.59 9.82
C ASN A 552 17.47 -6.13 10.53
N ALA A 553 17.72 -6.53 11.78
CA ALA A 553 18.93 -6.16 12.53
C ALA A 553 20.20 -6.73 11.88
N GLY A 554 20.18 -7.99 11.44
CA GLY A 554 21.30 -8.65 10.76
C GLY A 554 21.74 -7.91 9.48
N PRO A 555 20.87 -7.74 8.47
CA PRO A 555 21.21 -6.99 7.26
C PRO A 555 21.58 -5.52 7.52
N CYS A 556 21.05 -4.91 8.59
CA CYS A 556 21.27 -3.51 8.91
C CYS A 556 22.64 -3.25 9.56
N MET A 557 23.05 -4.08 10.51
CA MET A 557 24.26 -3.88 11.32
C MET A 557 25.40 -4.85 10.94
N GLN A 558 25.12 -5.90 10.17
CA GLN A 558 26.08 -6.90 9.72
C GLN A 558 26.94 -7.44 10.88
N GLN A 559 28.27 -7.28 10.80
CA GLN A 559 29.22 -7.81 11.79
C GLN A 559 28.95 -7.24 13.18
N ASP A 560 28.51 -5.98 13.29
CA ASP A 560 28.17 -5.38 14.60
C ASP A 560 27.00 -6.11 15.27
N PHE A 561 26.09 -6.73 14.51
CA PHE A 561 25.05 -7.59 15.08
C PHE A 561 25.59 -8.98 15.37
N TYR A 562 26.18 -9.63 14.36
CA TYR A 562 26.60 -11.04 14.45
C TYR A 562 27.76 -11.29 15.42
N ALA A 563 28.54 -10.26 15.76
CA ALA A 563 29.58 -10.31 16.79
C ALA A 563 29.08 -9.98 18.20
N THR A 564 27.77 -9.82 18.40
CA THR A 564 27.19 -9.63 19.74
C THR A 564 27.48 -10.85 20.61
N GLU A 565 27.97 -10.63 21.83
CA GLU A 565 28.29 -11.71 22.78
C GLU A 565 27.04 -12.56 23.07
N ASP A 566 27.21 -13.87 23.03
CA ASP A 566 26.15 -14.87 23.26
C ASP A 566 24.89 -14.64 22.39
N LEU A 567 25.02 -14.08 21.19
CA LEU A 567 23.87 -13.76 20.33
C LEU A 567 23.00 -15.00 20.05
N ALA A 568 23.63 -16.15 19.80
CA ALA A 568 22.92 -17.38 19.51
C ALA A 568 22.10 -17.83 20.73
N GLU A 569 22.70 -17.84 21.91
CA GLU A 569 22.07 -18.16 23.18
C GLU A 569 20.96 -17.16 23.52
N GLN A 570 21.16 -15.87 23.26
CA GLN A 570 20.16 -14.83 23.46
C GLN A 570 18.95 -15.03 22.53
N ILE A 571 19.18 -15.36 21.26
CA ILE A 571 18.11 -15.66 20.30
C ILE A 571 17.37 -16.93 20.70
N VAL A 572 18.07 -18.00 21.05
CA VAL A 572 17.44 -19.26 21.49
C VAL A 572 16.65 -19.05 22.78
N GLY A 573 17.23 -18.36 23.76
CA GLY A 573 16.60 -18.04 25.05
C GLY A 573 15.50 -16.97 24.99
N SER A 574 15.18 -16.45 23.81
CA SER A 574 14.08 -15.48 23.62
C SER A 574 13.11 -15.89 22.53
N ALA A 575 13.54 -15.91 21.28
CA ALA A 575 12.70 -16.18 20.12
C ALA A 575 12.24 -17.64 20.03
N PHE A 576 13.05 -18.59 20.51
CA PHE A 576 12.78 -20.03 20.42
C PHE A 576 12.33 -20.66 21.74
N ILE A 577 11.90 -19.84 22.71
CA ILE A 577 11.38 -20.33 23.99
C ILE A 577 9.88 -20.70 23.87
N HIS A 578 9.47 -21.75 24.58
CA HIS A 578 8.07 -22.17 24.72
C HIS A 578 7.31 -22.40 23.40
N LEU A 579 8.01 -22.79 22.33
CA LEU A 579 7.41 -22.96 20.99
C LEU A 579 6.23 -23.94 20.98
N ASP A 580 6.25 -24.97 21.82
CA ASP A 580 5.13 -25.93 21.98
C ASP A 580 3.83 -25.25 22.43
N SER A 581 3.91 -24.08 23.05
CA SER A 581 2.76 -23.28 23.49
C SER A 581 2.39 -22.15 22.52
N VAL A 582 3.28 -21.78 21.59
CA VAL A 582 3.04 -20.70 20.64
C VAL A 582 2.15 -21.22 19.50
N PRO A 583 1.02 -20.54 19.18
CA PRO A 583 0.10 -21.02 18.15
C PRO A 583 0.63 -20.83 16.73
N ASP A 584 0.15 -21.65 15.79
CA ASP A 584 0.62 -21.69 14.39
C ASP A 584 0.63 -20.32 13.69
N HIS A 585 -0.41 -19.49 13.90
CA HIS A 585 -0.50 -18.16 13.29
C HIS A 585 0.59 -17.19 13.77
N ARG A 586 1.22 -17.48 14.91
CA ARG A 586 2.37 -16.73 15.47
C ARG A 586 3.71 -17.35 15.11
N LEU A 587 3.77 -18.65 14.83
CA LEU A 587 4.98 -19.31 14.34
C LEU A 587 5.33 -18.90 12.91
N ARG A 588 4.33 -18.60 12.06
CA ARG A 588 4.58 -18.21 10.66
C ARG A 588 5.46 -16.96 10.52
N PRO A 589 5.23 -15.84 11.24
CA PRO A 589 6.15 -14.71 11.29
C PRO A 589 7.57 -15.11 11.71
N LEU A 590 7.71 -15.96 12.72
CA LEU A 590 9.01 -16.43 13.22
C LEU A 590 9.80 -17.14 12.11
N VAL A 591 9.18 -18.08 11.39
CA VAL A 591 9.82 -18.80 10.28
C VAL A 591 10.11 -17.86 9.10
N HIS A 592 9.14 -17.06 8.68
CA HIS A 592 9.31 -16.21 7.50
C HIS A 592 10.33 -15.08 7.72
N ILE A 593 10.41 -14.54 8.93
CA ILE A 593 11.23 -13.36 9.23
C ILE A 593 12.60 -13.74 9.77
N LEU A 594 12.71 -14.69 10.70
CA LEU A 594 14.01 -15.07 11.27
C LEU A 594 14.77 -16.02 10.35
N TYR A 595 14.15 -17.13 9.93
CA TYR A 595 14.86 -18.16 9.17
C TYR A 595 15.37 -17.62 7.83
N ILE A 596 14.51 -16.92 7.08
CA ILE A 596 14.86 -16.42 5.75
C ILE A 596 15.85 -15.24 5.86
N LYS A 597 15.58 -14.23 6.70
CA LYS A 597 16.40 -13.00 6.69
C LYS A 597 17.65 -13.05 7.55
N ILE A 598 17.69 -13.85 8.62
CA ILE A 598 18.87 -13.90 9.52
C ILE A 598 19.80 -15.05 9.14
N PHE A 599 19.25 -16.21 8.79
CA PHE A 599 20.03 -17.44 8.64
C PHE A 599 20.32 -17.86 7.19
N CYS A 600 19.43 -17.62 6.23
CA CYS A 600 19.60 -18.14 4.87
C CYS A 600 20.14 -17.16 3.81
N PHE A 601 19.86 -15.85 3.90
CA PHE A 601 20.13 -14.90 2.80
C PHE A 601 21.20 -13.81 3.07
N ASN A 602 21.95 -13.90 4.17
CA ASN A 602 23.04 -12.93 4.47
C ASN A 602 24.45 -13.50 4.26
N TYR A 603 24.57 -14.59 3.49
CA TYR A 603 25.86 -15.06 2.96
C TYR A 603 25.96 -14.78 1.47
#